data_AF-A0A6C0EZS8-F1
#
_entry.id   AF-A0A6C0EZS8-F1
#
_cell.length_a   1.000
_cell.length_b   1.000
_cell.length_c   1.000
_cell.angle_alpha   90.00
_cell.angle_beta   90.00
_cell.angle_gamma   90.00
#
_symmetry.space_group_name_H-M   'P 1'
#
loop_
_entity.id
_entity.type
_entity.pdbx_description
1 polymer ?
#
loop_
_entity_poly.entity_id
_entity_poly.type
_entity_poly.pdbx_seq_one_letter_code
_entity_poly.pdbx_strand_id
1 'polypeptide(L)'
;MNITLSQDSFYNLNVNENIGWGDIIRYYFYLFVYVGVSTSCVYSIMKINNIVDGFFEYIETGAGAVDRNDSEAKSSEEEIPYEMKWFYEFDGDDDDGDDVVDDDDVVDEELTEEFVNNLSLNTIKETTPRGDVLMYYSSSLGSFVYHSLTKEIPYKYLETVARKYVIEYNCKKLYIDIRKEYEKGVNKYKEIKEKEAKDAKDGMKDENGQDNKKKQIFANFKTYNRKGEVHNKQKDKIYILKEQANRYSYRGKIEEYSEAKIETSLDKKGKDIDFASFKKMSTM
;
A
#
# COMPACT_ATOMS: atom_id res chain seq x y z
N MET A 1 52.62 -42.12 44.20
CA MET A 1 52.01 -42.34 42.88
C MET A 1 50.57 -41.87 42.97
N ASN A 2 50.22 -40.88 42.16
CA ASN A 2 48.86 -40.41 41.96
C ASN A 2 48.04 -41.47 41.23
N ILE A 3 46.72 -41.50 41.50
CA ILE A 3 45.62 -41.34 40.53
C ILE A 3 44.34 -42.00 41.10
N THR A 4 43.36 -41.15 41.47
CA THR A 4 41.89 -41.18 41.23
C THR A 4 41.08 -42.43 41.64
N LEU A 5 39.81 -42.36 42.07
CA LEU A 5 38.69 -41.52 41.62
C LEU A 5 37.82 -41.07 42.81
N SER A 6 37.39 -39.80 42.77
CA SER A 6 36.24 -39.29 43.51
C SER A 6 34.96 -39.78 42.83
N GLN A 7 34.04 -40.38 43.59
CA GLN A 7 32.63 -40.50 43.23
C GLN A 7 31.81 -39.67 44.22
N ASP A 8 31.62 -38.40 43.85
CA ASP A 8 30.60 -37.54 44.43
C ASP A 8 29.22 -38.06 44.03
N SER A 9 28.57 -38.80 44.93
CA SER A 9 27.16 -39.18 44.83
C SER A 9 26.31 -38.11 45.52
N PHE A 10 25.94 -37.08 44.77
CA PHE A 10 25.02 -36.01 45.16
C PHE A 10 23.55 -36.48 45.13
N TYR A 11 23.19 -37.57 45.82
CA TYR A 11 21.78 -37.87 46.12
C TYR A 11 21.64 -38.60 47.46
N ASN A 12 21.89 -37.89 48.57
CA ASN A 12 21.35 -38.27 49.87
C ASN A 12 20.12 -37.39 50.15
N LEU A 13 18.96 -37.81 49.63
CA LEU A 13 17.66 -37.27 50.04
C LEU A 13 17.29 -37.95 51.37
N ASN A 14 17.53 -37.22 52.45
CA ASN A 14 17.13 -37.58 53.80
C ASN A 14 15.59 -37.55 53.88
N VAL A 15 14.95 -38.72 53.82
CA VAL A 15 13.50 -38.90 53.92
C VAL A 15 13.09 -38.75 55.39
N ASN A 16 13.09 -37.52 55.92
CA ASN A 16 12.37 -37.17 57.16
C ASN A 16 12.34 -35.66 57.47
N GLU A 17 12.02 -34.82 56.49
CA GLU A 17 11.57 -33.44 56.76
C GLU A 17 10.06 -33.35 56.57
N ASN A 18 9.35 -32.83 57.58
CA ASN A 18 7.92 -32.57 57.52
C ASN A 18 7.69 -31.48 56.45
N ILE A 19 7.36 -31.88 55.23
CA ILE A 19 7.05 -30.97 54.13
C ILE A 19 5.81 -30.16 54.52
N GLY A 20 6.01 -28.87 54.79
CA GLY A 20 4.92 -27.98 55.15
C GLY A 20 4.02 -27.71 53.96
N TRP A 21 2.73 -27.44 54.20
CA TRP A 21 1.79 -27.02 53.15
C TRP A 21 2.32 -25.82 52.33
N GLY A 22 3.13 -24.95 52.93
CA GLY A 22 3.79 -23.84 52.24
C GLY A 22 4.80 -24.27 51.17
N ASP A 23 5.53 -25.36 51.38
CA ASP A 23 6.52 -25.88 50.43
C ASP A 23 5.85 -26.57 49.25
N ILE A 24 4.74 -27.27 49.52
CA ILE A 24 3.88 -27.87 48.50
C ILE A 24 3.30 -26.78 47.60
N ILE A 25 2.75 -25.71 48.19
CA ILE A 25 2.17 -24.59 47.43
C ILE A 25 3.25 -23.89 46.59
N ARG A 26 4.44 -23.66 47.14
CA ARG A 26 5.57 -23.09 46.39
C ARG A 26 5.99 -23.98 45.23
N TYR A 27 6.08 -25.29 45.43
CA TYR A 27 6.40 -26.25 44.37
C TYR A 27 5.38 -26.18 43.23
N TYR A 28 4.08 -26.22 43.52
CA TYR A 28 3.05 -26.13 42.50
C TYR A 28 3.03 -24.77 41.79
N PHE A 29 3.35 -23.67 42.49
CA PHE A 29 3.50 -22.36 41.87
C PHE A 29 4.69 -22.32 40.90
N TYR A 30 5.86 -22.83 41.30
CA TYR A 30 7.02 -22.93 40.42
C TYR A 30 6.78 -23.86 39.23
N LEU A 31 6.09 -24.98 39.45
CA LEU A 31 5.68 -25.90 38.38
C LEU A 31 4.73 -25.21 37.40
N PHE A 32 3.75 -24.46 37.88
CA PHE A 32 2.81 -23.72 37.03
C PHE A 32 3.52 -22.66 36.18
N VAL A 33 4.43 -21.88 36.79
CA VAL A 33 5.24 -20.90 36.05
C VAL A 33 6.15 -21.60 35.03
N TYR A 34 6.78 -22.71 35.39
CA TYR A 34 7.65 -23.47 34.49
C TYR A 34 6.89 -24.07 33.29
N VAL A 35 5.70 -24.63 33.52
CA VAL A 35 4.82 -25.14 32.45
C VAL A 35 4.33 -24.00 31.57
N GLY A 36 3.97 -22.84 32.14
CA GLY A 36 3.56 -21.65 31.38
C GLY A 36 4.66 -21.08 30.49
N VAL A 37 5.89 -20.97 31.01
CA VAL A 37 7.04 -20.47 30.23
C VAL A 37 7.45 -21.48 29.16
N SER A 38 7.51 -22.78 29.48
CA SER A 38 7.90 -23.80 28.52
C SER A 38 6.90 -23.93 27.36
N THR A 39 5.60 -23.89 27.63
CA THR A 39 4.56 -23.89 26.58
C THR A 39 4.60 -22.64 25.71
N SER A 40 4.85 -21.46 26.30
CA SER A 40 5.03 -20.20 25.55
C SER A 40 6.27 -20.22 24.65
N CYS A 41 7.38 -20.79 25.14
CA CYS A 41 8.60 -20.98 24.34
C CYS A 41 8.35 -21.94 23.16
N VAL A 42 7.67 -23.08 23.39
CA VAL A 42 7.34 -24.03 22.32
C VAL A 42 6.43 -23.39 21.27
N TYR A 43 5.42 -22.61 21.68
CA TYR A 43 4.55 -21.88 20.75
C TYR A 43 5.33 -20.84 19.92
N SER A 44 6.29 -20.16 20.55
CA SER A 44 7.16 -19.20 19.86
C SER A 44 8.07 -19.89 18.84
N ILE A 45 8.64 -21.05 19.19
CA ILE A 45 9.45 -21.87 18.27
C ILE A 45 8.61 -22.39 17.10
N MET A 46 7.39 -22.88 17.35
CA MET A 46 6.48 -23.33 16.29
C MET A 46 6.09 -22.19 15.33
N LYS A 47 5.87 -20.98 15.85
CA LYS A 47 5.56 -19.80 15.03
C LYS A 47 6.77 -19.35 14.19
N ILE A 48 7.98 -19.44 14.75
CA ILE A 48 9.23 -19.16 14.02
C ILE A 48 9.44 -20.22 12.93
N ASN A 49 9.24 -21.51 13.22
CA ASN A 49 9.37 -22.57 12.23
C ASN A 49 8.39 -22.39 11.06
N ASN A 50 7.11 -22.06 11.31
CA ASN A 50 6.16 -21.75 10.23
C ASN A 50 6.58 -20.52 9.38
N ILE A 51 7.24 -19.53 9.99
CA ILE A 51 7.76 -18.36 9.27
C ILE A 51 9.00 -18.73 8.45
N VAL A 52 9.88 -19.59 9.00
CA VAL A 52 11.10 -20.06 8.33
C VAL A 52 10.76 -21.01 7.20
N ASP A 53 9.77 -21.89 7.36
CA ASP A 53 9.29 -22.78 6.29
C ASP A 53 8.70 -21.96 5.14
N GLY A 54 7.86 -20.96 5.44
CA GLY A 54 7.34 -20.05 4.41
C GLY A 54 8.42 -19.16 3.76
N PHE A 55 9.53 -18.90 4.45
CA PHE A 55 10.68 -18.17 3.90
C PHE A 55 11.60 -19.06 3.07
N PHE A 56 11.74 -20.34 3.43
CA PHE A 56 12.52 -21.33 2.69
C PHE A 56 11.81 -21.72 1.39
N GLU A 57 10.49 -21.89 1.43
CA GLU A 57 9.65 -22.11 0.24
C GLU A 57 9.73 -20.93 -0.74
N TYR A 58 9.73 -19.69 -0.24
CA TYR A 58 9.94 -18.48 -1.06
C TYR A 58 11.31 -18.44 -1.75
N ILE A 59 12.37 -18.89 -1.08
CA ILE A 59 13.73 -18.93 -1.65
C ILE A 59 13.86 -20.04 -2.70
N GLU A 60 13.21 -21.19 -2.51
CA GLU A 60 13.32 -22.34 -3.41
C GLU A 60 12.55 -22.13 -4.73
N THR A 61 11.46 -21.35 -4.73
CA THR A 61 10.77 -20.89 -5.95
C THR A 61 11.47 -19.73 -6.69
N GLY A 62 12.46 -19.07 -6.07
CA GLY A 62 13.14 -17.89 -6.61
C GLY A 62 14.46 -18.17 -7.37
N ALA A 63 14.91 -19.42 -7.44
CA ALA A 63 16.13 -19.80 -8.16
C ALA A 63 15.81 -20.87 -9.22
N GLY A 64 15.98 -20.50 -10.49
CA GLY A 64 15.33 -21.18 -11.61
C GLY A 64 15.82 -22.58 -11.96
N ALA A 65 14.91 -23.34 -12.57
CA ALA A 65 15.13 -24.15 -13.77
C ALA A 65 13.77 -24.65 -14.25
N VAL A 66 13.40 -24.25 -15.47
CA VAL A 66 12.35 -24.91 -16.25
C VAL A 66 12.79 -26.35 -16.46
N ASP A 67 12.04 -27.31 -15.91
CA ASP A 67 11.93 -28.61 -16.55
C ASP A 67 10.48 -29.07 -16.54
N ARG A 68 9.99 -29.33 -17.75
CA ARG A 68 8.64 -29.84 -18.02
C ARG A 68 8.52 -31.21 -17.37
N ASN A 69 7.45 -31.45 -16.63
CA ASN A 69 6.77 -32.75 -16.69
C ASN A 69 5.30 -32.60 -16.29
N ASP A 70 4.46 -33.04 -17.22
CA ASP A 70 3.03 -33.23 -17.06
C ASP A 70 2.73 -34.05 -15.81
N SER A 71 2.02 -33.45 -14.85
CA SER A 71 1.07 -34.20 -14.05
C SER A 71 -0.07 -33.28 -13.63
N GLU A 72 -1.26 -33.79 -13.90
CA GLU A 72 -2.58 -33.23 -13.68
C GLU A 72 -2.77 -32.90 -12.18
N ALA A 73 -2.29 -31.73 -11.76
CA ALA A 73 -2.45 -31.23 -10.40
C ALA A 73 -3.62 -30.26 -10.37
N LYS A 74 -4.71 -30.73 -9.74
CA LYS A 74 -5.90 -29.98 -9.37
C LYS A 74 -5.49 -28.62 -8.77
N SER A 75 -5.70 -27.54 -9.52
CA SER A 75 -5.42 -26.17 -9.08
C SER A 75 -6.37 -25.81 -7.95
N SER A 76 -5.89 -25.84 -6.71
CA SER A 76 -6.41 -24.92 -5.70
C SER A 76 -5.97 -23.53 -6.15
N GLU A 77 -6.87 -22.78 -6.78
CA GLU A 77 -6.64 -21.36 -7.07
C GLU A 77 -6.29 -20.68 -5.74
N GLU A 78 -5.03 -20.27 -5.58
CA GLU A 78 -4.67 -19.39 -4.48
C GLU A 78 -5.44 -18.09 -4.67
N GLU A 79 -6.38 -17.82 -3.77
CA GLU A 79 -7.26 -16.66 -3.87
C GLU A 79 -6.46 -15.39 -3.56
N ILE A 80 -5.93 -14.76 -4.61
CA ILE A 80 -5.15 -13.52 -4.51
C ILE A 80 -6.07 -12.43 -3.91
N PRO A 81 -5.63 -11.69 -2.88
CA PRO A 81 -6.38 -10.56 -2.35
C PRO A 81 -6.72 -9.56 -3.45
N TYR A 82 -7.97 -9.07 -3.49
CA TYR A 82 -8.44 -8.20 -4.57
C TYR A 82 -7.55 -6.96 -4.79
N GLU A 83 -6.99 -6.38 -3.72
CA GLU A 83 -6.07 -5.24 -3.80
C GLU A 83 -4.82 -5.50 -4.66
N MET A 84 -4.38 -6.76 -4.71
CA MET A 84 -3.21 -7.23 -5.46
C MET A 84 -3.55 -7.66 -6.89
N LYS A 85 -4.84 -7.66 -7.25
CA LYS A 85 -5.24 -7.94 -8.63
C LYS A 85 -4.61 -6.90 -9.57
N TRP A 86 -4.20 -7.37 -10.75
CA TRP A 86 -3.56 -6.56 -11.80
C TRP A 86 -2.20 -5.96 -11.45
N PHE A 87 -1.66 -6.28 -10.27
CA PHE A 87 -0.39 -5.69 -9.81
C PHE A 87 0.80 -6.20 -10.64
N TYR A 88 0.88 -7.52 -10.85
CA TYR A 88 1.91 -8.13 -11.71
C TYR A 88 1.80 -7.70 -13.17
N GLU A 89 0.60 -7.53 -13.71
CA GLU A 89 0.40 -7.06 -15.09
C GLU A 89 0.79 -5.58 -15.22
N PHE A 90 0.48 -4.76 -14.21
CA PHE A 90 0.91 -3.37 -14.19
C PHE A 90 2.43 -3.22 -14.15
N ASP A 91 3.09 -3.99 -13.29
CA ASP A 91 4.56 -3.97 -13.14
C ASP A 91 5.27 -4.71 -14.29
N GLY A 92 4.64 -5.73 -14.86
CA GLY A 92 5.24 -6.68 -15.80
C GLY A 92 5.41 -6.19 -17.23
N ASP A 93 4.68 -5.16 -17.68
CA ASP A 93 5.05 -4.52 -18.96
C ASP A 93 6.19 -3.49 -18.80
N ASP A 94 6.68 -3.24 -17.59
CA ASP A 94 7.83 -2.34 -17.35
C ASP A 94 9.17 -3.13 -17.21
N ASP A 95 9.15 -4.47 -17.26
CA ASP A 95 10.29 -5.37 -17.03
C ASP A 95 10.62 -6.23 -18.26
N ASP A 96 10.96 -5.57 -19.37
CA ASP A 96 11.82 -6.19 -20.39
C ASP A 96 13.22 -6.39 -19.78
N GLY A 97 13.37 -7.50 -19.07
CA GLY A 97 14.60 -8.19 -18.62
C GLY A 97 15.89 -7.39 -18.43
N ASP A 98 16.38 -7.38 -17.17
CA ASP A 98 17.80 -7.41 -16.77
C ASP A 98 18.82 -6.90 -17.80
N ASP A 99 18.69 -5.63 -18.16
CA ASP A 99 19.82 -4.78 -18.47
C ASP A 99 19.58 -3.51 -17.67
N VAL A 100 20.62 -3.05 -16.97
CA VAL A 100 20.65 -1.71 -16.36
C VAL A 100 20.65 -0.72 -17.52
N VAL A 101 19.48 -0.48 -18.09
CA VAL A 101 19.25 0.62 -19.02
C VAL A 101 19.09 1.85 -18.13
N ASP A 102 19.96 2.83 -18.33
CA ASP A 102 19.81 4.14 -17.71
C ASP A 102 18.35 4.61 -17.90
N ASP A 103 17.73 5.12 -16.82
CA ASP A 103 16.31 5.56 -16.69
C ASP A 103 15.85 6.54 -17.81
N ASP A 104 16.75 6.95 -18.71
CA ASP A 104 16.60 7.92 -19.79
C ASP A 104 16.26 7.32 -21.17
N ASP A 105 16.34 5.99 -21.38
CA ASP A 105 16.20 5.36 -22.72
C ASP A 105 14.89 4.56 -22.97
N VAL A 106 13.94 4.55 -22.02
CA VAL A 106 12.60 4.03 -22.31
C VAL A 106 11.92 4.97 -23.30
N VAL A 107 11.66 4.47 -24.52
CA VAL A 107 10.93 5.21 -25.56
C VAL A 107 9.49 5.38 -25.10
N ASP A 108 9.30 6.45 -24.35
CA ASP A 108 8.06 6.84 -23.75
C ASP A 108 7.08 7.22 -24.88
N GLU A 109 6.16 6.32 -25.26
CA GLU A 109 5.08 6.70 -26.17
C GLU A 109 4.32 7.88 -25.55
N GLU A 110 4.49 9.08 -26.12
CA GLU A 110 3.82 10.28 -25.62
C GLU A 110 2.32 10.12 -25.81
N LEU A 111 1.57 10.20 -24.70
CA LEU A 111 0.12 10.22 -24.77
C LEU A 111 -0.34 11.54 -25.42
N THR A 112 -0.84 11.45 -26.65
CA THR A 112 -1.39 12.62 -27.34
C THR A 112 -2.59 13.19 -26.59
N GLU A 113 -2.75 14.51 -26.57
CA GLU A 113 -3.87 15.17 -25.89
C GLU A 113 -5.25 14.68 -26.40
N GLU A 114 -5.34 14.39 -27.70
CA GLU A 114 -6.54 13.84 -28.33
C GLU A 114 -6.90 12.46 -27.77
N PHE A 115 -5.90 11.59 -27.59
CA PHE A 115 -6.09 10.29 -26.98
C PHE A 115 -6.61 10.43 -25.53
N VAL A 116 -5.98 11.29 -24.73
CA VAL A 116 -6.37 11.51 -23.33
C VAL A 116 -7.78 12.08 -23.20
N ASN A 117 -8.22 12.93 -24.13
CA ASN A 117 -9.59 13.44 -24.17
C ASN A 117 -10.61 12.35 -24.53
N ASN A 118 -10.25 11.43 -25.43
CA ASN A 118 -11.10 10.31 -25.85
C ASN A 118 -11.23 9.20 -24.80
N LEU A 119 -10.33 9.13 -23.80
CA LEU A 119 -10.43 8.18 -22.67
C LEU A 119 -11.77 8.28 -21.92
N SER A 120 -12.43 9.43 -21.93
CA SER A 120 -13.75 9.58 -21.30
C SER A 120 -14.86 8.73 -21.93
N LEU A 121 -14.67 8.25 -23.17
CA LEU A 121 -15.59 7.37 -23.87
C LEU A 121 -15.38 5.90 -23.52
N ASN A 122 -14.17 5.58 -23.06
CA ASN A 122 -13.72 4.24 -22.71
C ASN A 122 -14.10 3.96 -21.25
N THR A 123 -14.88 2.91 -21.03
CA THR A 123 -15.39 2.58 -19.69
C THR A 123 -15.11 1.12 -19.38
N ILE A 124 -14.68 0.85 -18.15
CA ILE A 124 -14.62 -0.51 -17.61
C ILE A 124 -15.72 -0.74 -16.59
N LYS A 125 -16.07 -2.01 -16.38
CA LYS A 125 -16.88 -2.47 -15.26
C LYS A 125 -16.11 -3.54 -14.50
N GLU A 126 -16.14 -3.46 -13.17
CA GLU A 126 -15.48 -4.43 -12.30
C GLU A 126 -16.30 -4.62 -11.02
N THR A 127 -16.43 -5.87 -10.58
CA THR A 127 -17.09 -6.22 -9.32
C THR A 127 -16.06 -6.21 -8.20
N THR A 128 -16.15 -5.21 -7.32
CA THR A 128 -15.28 -5.11 -6.13
C THR A 128 -15.93 -5.83 -4.94
N PRO A 129 -15.16 -6.15 -3.88
CA PRO A 129 -15.74 -6.69 -2.63
C PRO A 129 -16.79 -5.79 -1.96
N ARG A 130 -16.89 -4.52 -2.35
CA ARG A 130 -17.86 -3.53 -1.83
C ARG A 130 -18.95 -3.15 -2.84
N GLY A 131 -19.02 -3.86 -3.96
CA GLY A 131 -20.02 -3.66 -5.01
C GLY A 131 -19.40 -3.34 -6.36
N ASP A 132 -20.27 -3.26 -7.36
CA ASP A 132 -19.87 -3.00 -8.74
C ASP A 132 -19.43 -1.55 -8.93
N VAL A 133 -18.39 -1.37 -9.75
CA VAL A 133 -17.84 -0.08 -10.13
C VAL A 133 -17.75 -0.02 -11.65
N LEU A 134 -18.35 1.02 -12.22
CA LEU A 134 -18.09 1.46 -13.59
C LEU A 134 -17.12 2.64 -13.52
N MET A 135 -16.00 2.58 -14.22
CA MET A 135 -14.95 3.61 -14.18
C MET A 135 -14.49 4.03 -15.57
N TYR A 136 -14.18 5.32 -15.71
CA TYR A 136 -13.49 5.90 -16.87
C TYR A 136 -12.59 7.06 -16.44
N TYR A 137 -11.66 7.47 -17.30
CA TYR A 137 -10.81 8.62 -17.03
C TYR A 137 -11.35 9.88 -17.70
N SER A 138 -11.39 10.99 -16.95
CA SER A 138 -11.80 12.29 -17.47
C SER A 138 -10.62 13.25 -17.45
N SER A 139 -10.09 13.56 -18.64
CA SER A 139 -9.04 14.57 -18.87
C SER A 139 -9.40 15.93 -18.25
N SER A 140 -10.64 16.39 -18.46
CA SER A 140 -11.12 17.68 -17.95
C SER A 140 -11.13 17.80 -16.43
N LEU A 141 -11.25 16.67 -15.72
CA LEU A 141 -11.22 16.62 -14.25
C LEU A 141 -9.89 16.14 -13.69
N GLY A 142 -8.97 15.67 -14.54
CA GLY A 142 -7.74 14.96 -14.14
C GLY A 142 -8.04 13.84 -13.14
N SER A 143 -9.09 13.05 -13.38
CA SER A 143 -9.63 12.13 -12.36
C SER A 143 -10.27 10.89 -12.97
N PHE A 144 -10.09 9.78 -12.29
CA PHE A 144 -10.86 8.56 -12.50
C PHE A 144 -12.29 8.79 -11.98
N VAL A 145 -13.21 8.92 -12.91
CA VAL A 145 -14.64 9.08 -12.62
C VAL A 145 -15.24 7.69 -12.46
N TYR A 146 -15.99 7.50 -11.37
CA TYR A 146 -16.62 6.23 -11.09
C TYR A 146 -18.10 6.36 -10.72
N HIS A 147 -18.83 5.33 -11.10
CA HIS A 147 -20.24 5.12 -10.77
C HIS A 147 -20.37 3.80 -10.02
N SER A 148 -21.12 3.81 -8.93
CA SER A 148 -21.34 2.65 -8.06
C SER A 148 -22.67 2.83 -7.32
N LEU A 149 -23.22 1.76 -6.75
CA LEU A 149 -24.48 1.87 -6.00
C LEU A 149 -24.36 2.82 -4.80
N THR A 150 -23.20 2.75 -4.10
CA THR A 150 -22.87 3.61 -2.97
C THR A 150 -21.54 4.29 -3.21
N LYS A 151 -21.38 5.51 -2.67
CA LYS A 151 -20.12 6.27 -2.76
C LYS A 151 -18.99 5.64 -1.91
N GLU A 152 -19.34 4.77 -0.96
CA GLU A 152 -18.47 4.24 0.09
C GLU A 152 -17.53 3.10 -0.37
N ILE A 153 -17.00 3.19 -1.59
CA ILE A 153 -15.99 2.26 -2.09
C ILE A 153 -14.61 2.70 -1.56
N PRO A 154 -13.91 1.88 -0.77
CA PRO A 154 -12.55 2.20 -0.30
C PRO A 154 -11.58 2.49 -1.44
N TYR A 155 -10.69 3.47 -1.25
CA TYR A 155 -9.69 3.84 -2.25
C TYR A 155 -8.80 2.66 -2.65
N LYS A 156 -8.47 1.75 -1.74
CA LYS A 156 -7.70 0.54 -2.07
C LYS A 156 -8.34 -0.30 -3.20
N TYR A 157 -9.66 -0.31 -3.32
CA TYR A 157 -10.35 -1.00 -4.41
C TYR A 157 -10.46 -0.13 -5.66
N LEU A 158 -10.62 1.20 -5.50
CA LEU A 158 -10.61 2.12 -6.63
C LEU A 158 -9.23 2.18 -7.32
N GLU A 159 -8.14 2.06 -6.54
CA GLU A 159 -6.77 1.90 -7.05
C GLU A 159 -6.66 0.66 -7.94
N THR A 160 -7.17 -0.49 -7.49
CA THR A 160 -7.18 -1.72 -8.28
C THR A 160 -7.97 -1.56 -9.59
N VAL A 161 -9.14 -0.92 -9.54
CA VAL A 161 -9.97 -0.69 -10.73
C VAL A 161 -9.29 0.30 -11.69
N ALA A 162 -8.66 1.36 -11.17
CA ALA A 162 -7.88 2.29 -11.98
C ALA A 162 -6.66 1.62 -12.61
N ARG A 163 -5.97 0.73 -11.89
CA ARG A 163 -4.88 -0.08 -12.43
C ARG A 163 -5.35 -0.93 -13.62
N LYS A 164 -6.47 -1.64 -13.45
CA LYS A 164 -7.11 -2.39 -14.55
C LYS A 164 -7.41 -1.48 -15.75
N TYR A 165 -7.98 -0.31 -15.51
CA TYR A 165 -8.31 0.65 -16.57
C TYR A 165 -7.08 1.07 -17.38
N VAL A 166 -5.99 1.44 -16.71
CA VAL A 166 -4.80 1.94 -17.41
C VAL A 166 -4.03 0.85 -18.14
N ILE A 167 -4.11 -0.40 -17.66
CA ILE A 167 -3.60 -1.56 -18.40
C ILE A 167 -4.46 -1.78 -19.66
N GLU A 168 -5.79 -1.89 -19.50
CA GLU A 168 -6.73 -2.23 -20.57
C GLU A 168 -6.71 -1.21 -21.74
N TYR A 169 -6.42 0.06 -21.44
CA TYR A 169 -6.30 1.12 -22.45
C TYR A 169 -4.88 1.64 -22.67
N ASN A 170 -3.86 0.92 -22.21
CA ASN A 170 -2.44 1.29 -22.34
C ASN A 170 -2.15 2.77 -22.02
N CYS A 171 -2.65 3.25 -20.87
CA CYS A 171 -2.48 4.64 -20.42
C CYS A 171 -1.86 4.73 -19.01
N LYS A 172 -0.88 3.85 -18.74
CA LYS A 172 -0.20 3.73 -17.42
C LYS A 172 0.36 5.04 -16.90
N LYS A 173 0.84 5.93 -17.77
CA LYS A 173 1.37 7.26 -17.40
C LYS A 173 0.38 8.15 -16.63
N LEU A 174 -0.93 7.93 -16.81
CA LEU A 174 -1.96 8.67 -16.08
C LEU A 174 -2.15 8.17 -14.65
N TYR A 175 -1.68 6.97 -14.34
CA TYR A 175 -1.79 6.36 -13.04
C TYR A 175 -0.56 6.69 -12.19
N ILE A 176 -0.82 7.29 -11.03
CA ILE A 176 0.20 7.64 -10.06
C ILE A 176 0.40 6.45 -9.12
N ASP A 177 1.51 5.73 -9.26
CA ASP A 177 1.85 4.64 -8.34
C ASP A 177 2.27 5.20 -6.97
N ILE A 178 1.46 4.90 -5.95
CA ILE A 178 1.69 5.35 -4.59
C ILE A 178 2.99 4.78 -3.97
N ARG A 179 3.49 3.64 -4.45
CA ARG A 179 4.77 3.05 -4.00
C ARG A 179 5.94 3.92 -4.44
N LYS A 180 5.99 4.21 -5.74
CA LYS A 180 7.00 5.10 -6.34
C LYS A 180 6.91 6.51 -5.72
N GLU A 181 5.71 7.04 -5.49
CA GLU A 181 5.54 8.34 -4.81
C GLU A 181 6.01 8.34 -3.35
N TYR A 182 5.83 7.23 -2.63
CA TYR A 182 6.34 7.09 -1.26
C TYR A 182 7.87 7.09 -1.24
N GLU A 183 8.52 6.35 -2.14
CA GLU A 183 9.98 6.30 -2.29
C GLU A 183 10.57 7.68 -2.60
N LYS A 184 9.96 8.42 -3.54
CA LYS A 184 10.32 9.82 -3.80
C LYS A 184 10.22 10.67 -2.54
N GLY A 185 9.15 10.52 -1.75
CA GLY A 185 8.99 11.23 -0.48
C GLY A 185 10.07 10.87 0.56
N VAL A 186 10.45 9.59 0.65
CA VAL A 186 11.55 9.12 1.52
C VAL A 186 12.86 9.77 1.11
N ASN A 187 13.18 9.79 -0.19
CA ASN A 187 14.42 10.35 -0.71
C ASN A 187 14.50 11.86 -0.47
N LYS A 188 13.42 12.60 -0.76
CA LYS A 188 13.33 14.05 -0.45
C LYS A 188 13.52 14.32 1.04
N TYR A 189 12.94 13.50 1.90
CA TYR A 189 13.13 13.63 3.35
C TYR A 189 14.59 13.40 3.77
N LYS A 190 15.26 12.38 3.21
CA LYS A 190 16.70 12.14 3.46
C LYS A 190 17.55 13.32 3.02
N GLU A 191 17.31 13.85 1.82
CA GLU A 191 18.03 15.02 1.29
C GLU A 191 17.87 16.27 2.18
N ILE A 192 16.65 16.54 2.66
CA ILE A 192 16.40 17.66 3.57
C ILE A 192 17.18 17.48 4.86
N LYS A 193 17.15 16.28 5.47
CA LYS A 193 17.91 15.99 6.69
C LYS A 193 19.41 16.10 6.51
N GLU A 194 19.94 15.68 5.38
CA GLU A 194 21.36 15.82 5.09
C GLU A 194 21.79 17.28 4.91
N LYS A 195 20.96 18.11 4.27
CA LYS A 195 21.18 19.56 4.15
C LYS A 195 21.15 20.24 5.52
N GLU A 196 20.12 19.96 6.34
CA GLU A 196 20.02 20.48 7.71
C GLU A 196 21.23 20.10 8.58
N ALA A 197 21.73 18.86 8.44
CA ALA A 197 22.92 18.39 9.17
C ALA A 197 24.22 19.06 8.70
N LYS A 198 24.33 19.45 7.42
CA LYS A 198 25.46 20.22 6.89
C LYS A 198 25.40 21.67 7.36
N ASP A 199 24.23 22.31 7.27
CA ASP A 199 24.02 23.69 7.72
C ASP A 199 24.25 23.85 9.24
N ALA A 200 23.88 22.86 10.04
CA ALA A 200 24.17 22.83 11.48
C ALA A 200 25.68 22.70 11.81
N LYS A 201 26.48 22.12 10.91
CA LYS A 201 27.94 22.02 11.09
C LYS A 201 28.67 23.28 10.62
N ASP A 202 28.17 23.96 9.59
CA ASP A 202 28.76 25.21 9.08
C ASP A 202 28.33 26.45 9.89
N GLY A 203 27.23 26.37 10.66
CA GLY A 203 26.73 27.45 11.53
C GLY A 203 27.47 27.67 12.85
N MET A 204 28.62 27.03 13.10
CA MET A 204 29.35 27.12 14.39
C MET A 204 30.61 28.02 14.35
N LYS A 205 30.71 28.93 13.37
CA LYS A 205 31.67 30.04 13.40
C LYS A 205 30.93 31.37 13.17
N ASP A 206 30.47 31.96 14.25
CA ASP A 206 30.45 33.41 14.41
C ASP A 206 30.34 33.74 15.91
N GLU A 207 31.51 33.84 16.55
CA GLU A 207 31.67 34.60 17.78
C GLU A 207 31.55 36.09 17.45
N ASN A 208 30.33 36.60 17.30
CA ASN A 208 30.01 37.97 17.68
C ASN A 208 28.49 38.17 17.68
N GLY A 209 27.96 38.35 18.89
CA GLY A 209 26.55 38.65 19.10
C GLY A 209 26.16 39.96 18.44
N GLN A 210 25.32 39.89 17.41
CA GLN A 210 24.40 40.97 17.05
C GLN A 210 23.11 40.39 16.49
N ASP A 211 22.03 40.60 17.25
CA ASP A 211 20.64 40.27 16.93
C ASP A 211 20.24 40.85 15.57
N ASN A 212 20.30 40.04 14.52
CA ASN A 212 19.62 40.31 13.26
C ASN A 212 18.41 39.40 13.12
N LYS A 213 17.28 39.84 13.71
CA LYS A 213 15.93 39.33 13.42
C LYS A 213 15.59 39.61 11.95
N LYS A 214 16.13 38.81 11.04
CA LYS A 214 15.59 38.69 9.68
C LYS A 214 14.17 38.14 9.80
N LYS A 215 13.23 38.84 9.18
CA LYS A 215 11.78 38.55 9.17
C LYS A 215 11.55 37.09 8.78
N GLN A 216 11.29 36.25 9.77
CA GLN A 216 10.72 34.93 9.57
C GLN A 216 9.31 35.14 8.98
N ILE A 217 9.14 34.84 7.69
CA ILE A 217 7.86 34.90 6.96
C ILE A 217 6.90 33.79 7.46
N PHE A 218 7.38 32.90 8.32
CA PHE A 218 6.57 31.87 8.96
C PHE A 218 5.83 32.40 10.17
N ALA A 219 4.54 32.12 10.24
CA ALA A 219 3.69 32.44 11.37
C ALA A 219 4.22 31.75 12.64
N ASN A 220 4.62 32.54 13.62
CA ASN A 220 4.94 32.02 14.95
C ASN A 220 3.60 31.67 15.65
N PHE A 221 3.30 30.39 15.79
CA PHE A 221 2.09 29.96 16.50
C PHE A 221 2.20 30.38 17.97
N LYS A 222 1.19 31.10 18.47
CA LYS A 222 1.15 31.52 19.87
C LYS A 222 1.05 30.30 20.79
N THR A 223 2.01 30.16 21.68
CA THR A 223 2.01 29.14 22.74
C THR A 223 1.10 29.58 23.87
N TYR A 224 -0.16 29.16 23.87
CA TYR A 224 -1.06 29.39 25.00
C TYR A 224 -0.98 28.24 26.00
N ASN A 225 -0.70 28.58 27.26
CA ASN A 225 -0.95 27.81 28.49
C ASN A 225 -1.03 26.28 28.35
N ARG A 226 0.08 25.63 27.98
CA ARG A 226 0.23 24.18 28.20
C ARG A 226 0.46 23.90 29.69
N LYS A 227 -0.61 23.91 30.48
CA LYS A 227 -0.59 23.26 31.79
C LYS A 227 -0.66 21.76 31.56
N GLY A 228 0.53 21.14 31.52
CA GLY A 228 0.70 19.72 31.31
C GLY A 228 1.95 19.48 30.48
N GLU A 229 3.04 19.09 31.14
CA GLU A 229 4.14 18.40 30.48
C GLU A 229 3.60 17.03 30.02
N VAL A 230 2.91 17.03 28.89
CA VAL A 230 2.70 15.80 28.14
C VAL A 230 4.09 15.43 27.62
N HIS A 231 4.75 14.48 28.28
CA HIS A 231 5.87 13.74 27.71
C HIS A 231 5.38 13.05 26.43
N ASN A 232 5.31 13.80 25.33
CA ASN A 232 5.00 13.27 24.02
C ASN A 232 6.17 12.37 23.61
N LYS A 233 6.04 11.07 23.86
CA LYS A 233 6.87 9.99 23.29
C LYS A 233 6.75 9.89 21.74
N GLN A 234 6.16 10.89 21.09
CA GLN A 234 5.87 10.92 19.65
C GLN A 234 6.74 11.91 18.87
N LYS A 235 7.79 12.47 19.48
CA LYS A 235 8.65 13.47 18.80
C LYS A 235 9.44 12.91 17.60
N ASP A 236 9.54 11.60 17.46
CA ASP A 236 10.39 10.97 16.44
C ASP A 236 9.63 10.29 15.30
N LYS A 237 8.30 10.47 15.19
CA LYS A 237 7.56 9.93 14.04
C LYS A 237 7.86 10.76 12.80
N ILE A 238 8.57 10.15 11.86
CA ILE A 238 8.84 10.69 10.53
C ILE A 238 7.54 10.64 9.72
N TYR A 239 7.08 11.80 9.25
CA TYR A 239 5.95 11.89 8.31
C TYR A 239 6.53 12.07 6.92
N ILE A 240 6.41 11.05 6.07
CA ILE A 240 6.74 11.14 4.65
C ILE A 240 5.48 11.63 3.93
N LEU A 241 5.56 12.82 3.32
CA LEU A 241 4.47 13.38 2.54
C LEU A 241 4.64 12.93 1.09
N LYS A 242 3.58 12.33 0.52
CA LYS A 242 3.45 12.13 -0.92
C LYS A 242 2.99 13.42 -1.59
N GLU A 243 3.53 13.73 -2.76
CA GLU A 243 3.19 14.96 -3.48
C GLU A 243 1.99 14.77 -4.40
N GLN A 244 1.94 13.63 -5.09
CA GLN A 244 0.86 13.30 -6.00
C GLN A 244 0.07 12.08 -5.52
N ALA A 245 -1.17 11.98 -5.99
CA ALA A 245 -2.05 10.84 -5.78
C ALA A 245 -3.15 10.83 -6.84
N ASN A 246 -3.63 9.62 -7.18
CA ASN A 246 -4.79 9.47 -8.05
C ASN A 246 -6.02 10.14 -7.45
N ARG A 247 -6.79 10.84 -8.31
CA ARG A 247 -8.03 11.50 -7.92
C ARG A 247 -9.23 10.68 -8.37
N TYR A 248 -10.15 10.42 -7.45
CA TYR A 248 -11.39 9.68 -7.72
C TYR A 248 -12.62 10.56 -7.55
N SER A 249 -13.51 10.55 -8.54
CA SER A 249 -14.73 11.36 -8.54
C SER A 249 -15.96 10.48 -8.69
N TYR A 250 -16.78 10.39 -7.64
CA TYR A 250 -18.08 9.73 -7.71
C TYR A 250 -19.10 10.57 -8.49
N ARG A 251 -19.78 9.96 -9.47
CA ARG A 251 -20.74 10.66 -10.35
C ARG A 251 -22.15 10.09 -10.37
N GLY A 252 -22.48 9.20 -9.44
CA GLY A 252 -23.83 8.66 -9.29
C GLY A 252 -23.86 7.15 -9.43
N LYS A 253 -25.08 6.63 -9.60
CA LYS A 253 -25.28 5.18 -9.75
C LYS A 253 -24.90 4.71 -11.15
N ILE A 254 -24.67 3.41 -11.28
CA ILE A 254 -24.37 2.78 -12.58
C ILE A 254 -25.60 2.84 -13.50
N GLU A 255 -26.81 2.69 -12.95
CA GLU A 255 -28.08 2.78 -13.68
C GLU A 255 -28.23 4.14 -14.37
N GLU A 256 -28.01 5.23 -13.63
CA GLU A 256 -28.07 6.62 -14.14
C GLU A 256 -27.10 6.86 -15.31
N TYR A 257 -25.90 6.24 -15.26
CA TYR A 257 -24.93 6.33 -16.37
C TYR A 257 -25.44 5.63 -17.63
N SER A 258 -26.07 4.46 -17.47
CA SER A 258 -26.58 3.68 -18.60
C SER A 258 -27.73 4.40 -19.32
N GLU A 259 -28.62 5.04 -18.57
CA GLU A 259 -29.74 5.82 -19.10
C GLU A 259 -29.24 7.02 -19.91
N ALA A 260 -28.29 7.79 -19.39
CA ALA A 260 -27.71 8.93 -20.10
C ALA A 260 -27.01 8.53 -21.42
N LYS A 261 -26.35 7.37 -21.45
CA LYS A 261 -25.75 6.84 -22.68
C LYS A 261 -26.80 6.40 -23.70
N ILE A 262 -27.95 5.90 -23.25
CA ILE A 262 -29.08 5.56 -24.12
C ILE A 262 -29.68 6.82 -24.73
N GLU A 263 -29.98 7.84 -23.92
CA GLU A 263 -30.54 9.13 -24.38
C GLU A 263 -29.64 9.79 -25.44
N THR A 264 -28.34 9.92 -25.16
CA THR A 264 -27.38 10.50 -26.12
C THR A 264 -27.24 9.69 -27.42
N SER A 265 -27.56 8.40 -27.40
CA SER A 265 -27.59 7.55 -28.62
C SER A 265 -28.90 7.68 -29.40
N LEU A 266 -30.03 7.95 -28.71
CA LEU A 266 -31.34 8.17 -29.32
C LEU A 266 -31.43 9.56 -29.97
N ASP A 267 -30.85 10.59 -29.34
CA ASP A 267 -30.81 11.95 -29.88
C ASP A 267 -30.01 12.03 -31.19
N LYS A 268 -28.94 11.23 -31.32
CA LYS A 268 -28.18 11.10 -32.59
C LYS A 268 -28.97 10.40 -33.70
N LYS A 269 -30.09 9.75 -33.39
CA LYS A 269 -31.03 9.14 -34.36
C LYS A 269 -32.21 10.06 -34.71
N GLY A 270 -32.26 11.27 -34.16
CA GLY A 270 -33.16 12.32 -34.63
C GLY A 270 -32.85 12.65 -36.09
N LYS A 271 -33.68 12.17 -37.01
CA LYS A 271 -33.59 12.48 -38.44
C LYS A 271 -33.54 13.99 -38.61
N ASP A 272 -32.60 14.48 -39.42
CA ASP A 272 -32.60 15.85 -39.92
C ASP A 272 -33.97 16.14 -40.55
N ILE A 273 -34.82 16.84 -39.82
CA ILE A 273 -36.08 17.35 -40.33
C ILE A 273 -35.73 18.53 -41.24
N ASP A 274 -35.81 18.30 -42.55
CA ASP A 274 -35.72 19.38 -43.54
C ASP A 274 -36.70 20.50 -43.16
N PHE A 275 -36.23 21.74 -43.26
CA PHE A 275 -36.98 22.97 -43.08
C PHE A 275 -38.34 22.95 -43.82
N ALA A 276 -38.41 22.32 -44.99
CA ALA A 276 -39.67 22.15 -45.73
C ALA A 276 -40.70 21.29 -44.98
N SER A 277 -40.24 20.27 -44.24
CA SER A 277 -41.09 19.41 -43.40
C SER A 277 -41.51 20.11 -42.11
N PHE A 278 -40.60 20.87 -41.48
CA PHE A 278 -40.91 21.69 -40.30
C PHE A 278 -41.98 22.75 -40.60
N LYS A 279 -41.84 23.46 -41.73
CA LYS A 279 -42.79 24.51 -42.13
C LYS A 279 -44.20 23.96 -42.38
N LYS A 280 -44.31 22.74 -42.91
CA LYS A 280 -45.61 22.07 -43.10
C LYS A 280 -46.30 21.74 -41.78
N MET A 281 -45.54 21.39 -40.74
CA MET A 281 -46.09 21.10 -39.41
C MET A 281 -46.56 22.36 -38.67
N SER A 282 -45.95 23.52 -38.91
CA SER A 282 -46.39 24.79 -38.29
C SER A 282 -47.58 25.47 -38.97
N THR A 283 -48.07 24.92 -40.09
CA THR A 283 -49.19 25.51 -40.86
C THR A 283 -50.49 24.69 -40.75
N MET A 284 -50.48 23.63 -39.93
CA MET A 284 -51.69 22.96 -39.45
C MET A 284 -52.12 23.57 -38.12
#